data_AF-A0A6I7WI47-F1
#
_entry.id   AF-A0A6I7WI47-F1
#
_cell.length_a   1.000
_cell.length_b   1.000
_cell.length_c   1.000
_cell.angle_alpha   90.00
_cell.angle_beta   90.00
_cell.angle_gamma   90.00
#
_symmetry.space_group_name_H-M   'P 1'
#
loop_
_entity.id
_entity.type
_entity.pdbx_description
1 polymer ?
#
loop_
_entity_poly.entity_id
_entity_poly.type
_entity_poly.pdbx_seq_one_letter_code
_entity_poly.pdbx_strand_id
1 'polypeptide(L)'
;MCNRIAAEILTPRKQFLKSWNETKMPDFTQLSKYFNVSQLVIARRAFDLGKINWQTYQDIAEKSKARKAAGGGDAYRNYPIRNSKRFTKTIVTQAMSGHTMLREVASLLNVKPDTVMELSKRLSLR
;
A
#
# COMPACT_ATOMS: atom_id res chain seq x y z
N MET A 1 -0.87 20.53 -5.84
CA MET A 1 -1.27 20.39 -7.26
C MET A 1 -1.23 18.95 -7.80
N CYS A 2 -0.74 17.95 -7.04
CA CYS A 2 -0.63 16.56 -7.53
C CYS A 2 -1.95 15.78 -7.64
N ASN A 3 -2.90 15.97 -6.71
CA ASN A 3 -4.09 15.12 -6.65
C ASN A 3 -5.03 15.31 -7.86
N ARG A 4 -5.13 16.52 -8.39
CA ARG A 4 -6.01 16.84 -9.53
C ARG A 4 -5.52 16.22 -10.84
N ILE A 5 -4.21 16.24 -11.07
CA ILE A 5 -3.60 15.63 -12.27
C ILE A 5 -3.69 14.11 -12.18
N ALA A 6 -3.37 13.52 -11.03
CA ALA A 6 -3.53 12.09 -10.80
C ALA A 6 -4.99 11.63 -10.99
N ALA A 7 -5.97 12.43 -10.57
CA ALA A 7 -7.38 12.13 -10.77
C ALA A 7 -7.82 12.18 -12.25
N GLU A 8 -7.29 13.10 -13.07
CA GLU A 8 -7.56 13.11 -14.52
C GLU A 8 -6.89 11.93 -15.23
N ILE A 9 -5.70 11.51 -14.79
CA ILE A 9 -5.00 10.36 -15.38
C ILE A 9 -5.73 9.05 -15.03
N LEU A 10 -6.09 8.86 -13.76
CA LEU A 10 -6.68 7.61 -13.27
C LEU A 10 -8.19 7.53 -13.53
N THR A 11 -8.89 8.67 -13.54
CA THR A 11 -10.35 8.76 -13.70
C THR A 11 -10.73 9.92 -14.63
N PRO A 12 -10.47 9.83 -15.95
CA PRO A 12 -10.73 10.92 -16.87
C PRO A 12 -12.18 11.39 -16.83
N ARG A 13 -12.41 12.70 -16.74
CA ARG A 13 -13.76 13.27 -16.49
C ARG A 13 -14.83 12.74 -17.44
N LYS A 14 -14.50 12.69 -18.75
CA LYS A 14 -15.44 12.28 -19.80
C LYS A 14 -15.84 10.81 -19.65
N GLN A 15 -14.87 9.92 -19.42
CA GLN A 15 -15.12 8.49 -19.22
C GLN A 15 -15.88 8.25 -17.92
N PHE A 16 -15.50 8.94 -16.84
CA PHE A 16 -16.19 8.83 -15.55
C PHE A 16 -17.66 9.19 -15.67
N LEU A 17 -18.01 10.33 -16.28
CA LEU A 17 -19.41 10.75 -16.44
C LEU A 17 -20.21 9.80 -17.34
N LYS A 18 -19.58 9.24 -18.38
CA LYS A 18 -20.21 8.24 -19.25
C LYS A 18 -20.58 7.00 -18.44
N SER A 19 -19.60 6.38 -17.79
CA SER A 19 -19.79 5.18 -16.97
C SER A 19 -20.71 5.42 -15.76
N TRP A 20 -20.73 6.64 -15.22
CA TRP A 20 -21.64 7.01 -14.14
C TRP A 20 -23.10 7.08 -14.57
N ASN A 21 -23.37 7.52 -15.81
CA ASN A 21 -24.72 7.70 -16.34
C ASN A 21 -25.27 6.46 -17.05
N GLU A 22 -24.42 5.50 -17.42
CA GLU A 22 -24.83 4.23 -18.04
C GLU A 22 -25.69 3.36 -17.11
N THR A 23 -25.62 3.58 -15.79
CA THR A 23 -26.37 2.82 -14.79
C THR A 23 -27.25 3.76 -13.95
N LYS A 24 -28.54 3.43 -13.76
CA LYS A 24 -29.48 4.20 -12.92
C LYS A 24 -28.97 4.40 -11.48
N MET A 25 -28.21 3.44 -10.96
CA MET A 25 -27.52 3.54 -9.67
C MET A 25 -26.04 3.14 -9.88
N PRO A 26 -25.10 4.09 -9.76
CA PRO A 26 -23.69 3.80 -9.99
C PRO A 26 -23.13 2.94 -8.84
N ASP A 27 -22.70 1.73 -9.18
CA ASP A 27 -21.99 0.85 -8.24
C ASP A 27 -20.51 1.26 -8.16
N PHE A 28 -20.12 1.79 -6.99
CA PHE A 28 -18.74 2.15 -6.69
C PHE A 28 -17.76 0.99 -6.88
N THR A 29 -18.20 -0.25 -6.67
CA THR A 29 -17.39 -1.46 -6.87
C THR A 29 -17.10 -1.67 -8.34
N GLN A 30 -18.12 -1.61 -9.19
CA GLN A 30 -17.97 -1.76 -10.64
C GLN A 30 -17.09 -0.65 -11.22
N LEU A 31 -17.32 0.60 -10.84
CA LEU A 31 -16.50 1.73 -11.27
C LEU A 31 -15.05 1.62 -10.81
N SER A 32 -14.82 1.15 -9.57
CA SER A 32 -13.46 0.95 -9.05
C SER A 32 -12.67 -0.08 -9.86
N LYS A 33 -13.34 -1.17 -10.29
CA LYS A 33 -12.75 -2.18 -11.18
C LYS A 33 -12.48 -1.63 -12.58
N TYR A 34 -13.42 -0.87 -13.14
CA TYR A 34 -13.27 -0.29 -14.48
C TYR A 34 -12.07 0.66 -14.58
N PHE A 35 -11.90 1.53 -13.58
CA PHE A 35 -10.80 2.51 -13.55
C PHE A 35 -9.52 1.98 -12.88
N ASN A 36 -9.49 0.74 -12.38
CA ASN A 36 -8.37 0.16 -11.62
C ASN A 36 -7.92 1.04 -10.44
N VAL A 37 -8.87 1.61 -9.70
CA VAL A 37 -8.61 2.45 -8.53
C VAL A 37 -9.44 1.98 -7.34
N SER A 38 -9.18 2.53 -6.15
CA SER A 38 -10.00 2.22 -4.98
C SER A 38 -11.38 2.89 -5.05
N GLN A 39 -12.37 2.32 -4.36
CA GLN A 39 -13.69 2.94 -4.20
C GLN A 39 -13.63 4.35 -3.59
N LEU A 40 -12.63 4.63 -2.74
CA LEU A 40 -12.39 5.97 -2.20
C LEU A 40 -12.02 6.98 -3.31
N VAL A 41 -11.24 6.58 -4.31
CA VAL A 41 -10.88 7.45 -5.44
C VAL A 41 -12.12 7.72 -6.31
N ILE A 42 -12.96 6.72 -6.55
CA ILE A 42 -14.25 6.89 -7.23
C ILE A 42 -15.17 7.84 -6.46
N ALA A 43 -15.30 7.65 -5.14
CA ALA A 43 -16.10 8.52 -4.28
C ALA A 43 -15.57 9.96 -4.26
N ARG A 44 -14.25 10.14 -4.20
CA ARG A 44 -13.64 11.46 -4.30
C ARG A 44 -13.98 12.13 -5.63
N ARG A 45 -13.87 11.39 -6.73
CA ARG A 45 -14.17 11.90 -8.07
C ARG A 45 -15.66 12.23 -8.25
N ALA A 46 -16.55 11.40 -7.71
CA ALA A 46 -17.98 11.65 -7.70
C ALA A 46 -18.31 12.93 -6.92
N PHE A 47 -17.68 13.13 -5.75
CA PHE A 47 -17.85 14.35 -4.95
C PHE A 47 -17.32 15.58 -5.69
N ASP A 48 -16.11 15.53 -6.25
CA ASP A 48 -15.51 16.64 -7.01
C ASP A 48 -16.36 17.03 -8.24
N LEU A 49 -17.16 16.10 -8.80
CA LEU A 49 -18.07 16.32 -9.91
C LEU A 49 -19.54 16.57 -9.48
N GLY A 50 -19.81 16.71 -8.18
CA GLY A 50 -21.14 17.01 -7.64
C GLY A 50 -22.16 15.87 -7.80
N LYS A 51 -21.70 14.61 -7.95
CA LYS A 51 -22.56 13.43 -8.11
C LYS A 51 -23.00 12.79 -6.79
N ILE A 52 -22.28 13.06 -5.71
CA ILE A 52 -22.64 12.65 -4.35
C ILE A 52 -22.46 13.83 -3.39
N ASN A 53 -23.14 13.78 -2.25
CA ASN A 53 -22.98 14.76 -1.19
C ASN A 53 -21.76 14.44 -0.30
N TRP A 54 -21.41 15.39 0.57
CA TRP A 54 -20.29 15.26 1.49
C TRP A 54 -20.45 14.08 2.47
N GLN A 55 -21.67 13.83 2.95
CA GLN A 55 -21.94 12.75 3.91
C GLN A 55 -21.66 11.38 3.29
N THR A 56 -22.14 11.12 2.06
CA THR A 56 -21.87 9.88 1.33
C THR A 56 -20.37 9.66 1.11
N TYR A 57 -19.63 10.73 0.79
CA TYR A 57 -18.19 10.66 0.67
C TYR A 57 -17.51 10.29 2.00
N GLN A 58 -17.91 10.94 3.10
CA GLN A 58 -17.39 10.67 4.45
C GLN A 58 -17.61 9.21 4.85
N ASP A 59 -18.81 8.66 4.64
CA ASP A 59 -19.13 7.28 5.00
C ASP A 59 -18.24 6.27 4.26
N ILE A 60 -17.97 6.51 2.96
CA ILE A 60 -17.07 5.68 2.16
C ILE A 60 -15.61 5.83 2.63
N ALA A 61 -15.20 7.05 2.98
CA ALA A 61 -13.87 7.32 3.50
C ALA A 61 -13.60 6.61 4.83
N GLU A 62 -14.54 6.63 5.76
CA GLU A 62 -14.42 5.92 7.04
C GLU A 62 -14.35 4.40 6.84
N LYS A 63 -15.19 3.83 5.97
CA LYS A 63 -15.10 2.41 5.59
C LYS A 63 -13.75 2.06 4.98
N SER A 64 -13.17 2.96 4.19
CA SER A 64 -11.82 2.76 3.62
C SER A 64 -10.71 2.80 4.68
N LYS A 65 -10.86 3.56 5.76
CA LYS A 65 -9.90 3.60 6.87
C LYS A 65 -9.96 2.32 7.69
N ALA A 66 -11.16 1.82 8.00
CA ALA A 66 -11.35 0.56 8.71
C ALA A 66 -10.65 -0.61 7.98
N ARG A 67 -10.70 -0.61 6.64
CA ARG A 67 -10.01 -1.63 5.81
C ARG A 67 -8.48 -1.53 5.87
N LYS A 68 -7.90 -0.34 6.10
CA LYS A 68 -6.46 -0.16 6.28
C LYS A 68 -5.96 -0.61 7.66
N ALA A 69 -6.82 -0.58 8.68
CA ALA A 69 -6.48 -1.09 10.01
C ALA A 69 -6.35 -2.63 10.02
N ALA A 70 -7.05 -3.32 9.12
CA ALA A 70 -6.95 -4.76 8.93
C ALA A 70 -5.73 -5.12 8.04
N GLY A 71 -4.53 -5.10 8.63
CA GLY A 71 -3.33 -5.75 8.07
C GLY A 71 -2.45 -4.87 7.19
N GLY A 72 -1.47 -4.22 7.82
CA GLY A 72 -0.30 -3.70 7.10
C GLY A 72 0.59 -4.84 6.59
N GLY A 73 1.42 -4.55 5.58
CA GLY A 73 2.46 -5.48 5.14
C GLY A 73 3.49 -5.68 6.25
N ASP A 74 3.80 -6.95 6.55
CA ASP A 74 4.87 -7.29 7.49
C ASP A 74 6.22 -6.94 6.84
N ALA A 75 6.84 -5.83 7.27
CA ALA A 75 8.11 -5.35 6.73
C ALA A 75 9.20 -6.43 6.76
N TYR A 76 9.18 -7.32 7.77
CA TYR A 76 10.14 -8.40 7.91
C TYR A 76 10.01 -9.49 6.85
N ARG A 77 8.83 -9.64 6.24
CA ARG A 77 8.64 -10.51 5.06
C ARG A 77 9.22 -9.89 3.79
N ASN A 78 9.30 -8.56 3.73
CA ASN A 78 9.74 -7.83 2.54
C ASN A 78 11.26 -7.69 2.47
N TYR A 79 11.98 -7.59 3.59
CA TYR A 79 13.44 -7.43 3.55
C TYR A 79 14.18 -8.56 2.82
N PRO A 80 13.86 -9.86 3.04
CA PRO A 80 14.47 -10.95 2.29
C PRO A 80 14.11 -10.94 0.79
N ILE A 81 12.95 -10.39 0.41
CA ILE A 81 12.55 -10.28 -1.00
C ILE A 81 13.36 -9.17 -1.68
N ARG A 82 13.52 -8.01 -1.02
CA ARG A 82 14.26 -6.86 -1.54
C ARG A 82 15.76 -7.11 -1.69
N ASN A 83 16.34 -7.86 -0.76
CA ASN A 83 17.79 -8.07 -0.66
C ASN A 83 18.25 -9.50 -1.00
N SER A 84 17.39 -10.34 -1.61
CA SER A 84 17.57 -11.81 -1.73
C SER A 84 17.50 -12.57 -0.39
N LYS A 85 16.72 -13.65 -0.39
CA LYS A 85 16.51 -14.50 0.80
C LYS A 85 17.80 -15.13 1.29
N ARG A 86 18.64 -15.61 0.35
CA ARG A 86 19.90 -16.27 0.67
C ARG A 86 20.92 -15.29 1.24
N PHE A 87 21.08 -14.14 0.59
CA PHE A 87 21.99 -13.09 1.06
C PHE A 87 21.58 -12.61 2.46
N THR A 88 20.30 -12.28 2.63
CA THR A 88 19.75 -11.85 3.93
C THR A 88 20.01 -12.88 5.02
N LYS A 89 19.75 -14.16 4.75
CA LYS A 89 20.02 -15.23 5.73
C LYS A 89 21.50 -15.32 6.08
N THR A 90 22.38 -15.40 5.08
CA THR A 90 23.82 -15.56 5.29
C THR A 90 24.40 -14.42 6.12
N ILE A 91 24.08 -13.18 5.77
CA ILE A 91 24.69 -12.02 6.44
C ILE A 91 24.14 -11.79 7.84
N VAL A 92 22.85 -12.08 8.07
CA VAL A 92 22.25 -12.08 9.41
C VAL A 92 22.90 -13.16 10.28
N THR A 93 23.15 -14.37 9.75
CA THR A 93 23.88 -15.41 10.48
C THR A 93 25.30 -14.96 10.86
N GLN A 94 26.04 -14.36 9.93
CA GLN A 94 27.39 -13.85 10.22
C GLN A 94 27.40 -12.79 11.33
N ALA A 95 26.39 -11.91 11.36
CA ALA A 95 26.22 -10.95 12.45
C ALA A 95 25.94 -11.63 13.80
N MET A 96 25.08 -12.65 13.83
CA MET A 96 24.73 -13.36 15.07
C MET A 96 25.90 -14.21 15.60
N SER A 97 26.75 -14.73 14.72
CA SER A 97 27.96 -15.47 15.08
C SER A 97 29.14 -14.57 15.48
N GLY A 98 28.99 -13.25 15.43
CA GLY A 98 30.05 -12.29 15.78
C GLY A 98 31.14 -12.10 14.72
N HIS A 99 30.95 -12.63 13.51
CA HIS A 99 31.92 -12.49 12.40
C HIS A 99 31.80 -11.14 11.68
N THR A 100 30.70 -10.41 11.86
CA THR A 100 30.46 -9.11 11.22
C THR A 100 29.69 -8.20 12.17
N MET A 101 29.95 -6.89 12.15
CA MET A 101 29.24 -5.99 13.04
C MET A 101 27.77 -5.83 12.63
N LEU A 102 26.87 -5.79 13.62
CA LEU A 102 25.42 -5.58 13.40
C LEU A 102 25.12 -4.33 12.56
N ARG A 103 25.91 -3.26 12.73
CA ARG A 103 25.73 -2.00 11.98
C ARG A 103 26.09 -2.13 10.50
N GLU A 104 27.11 -2.91 10.18
CA GLU A 104 27.53 -3.16 8.80
C GLU A 104 26.48 -3.99 8.07
N VAL A 105 25.99 -5.05 8.72
CA VAL A 105 24.89 -5.87 8.19
C VAL A 105 23.61 -5.06 8.01
N ALA A 106 23.30 -4.17 8.95
CA ALA A 106 22.17 -3.25 8.84
C ALA A 106 22.31 -2.31 7.64
N SER A 107 23.52 -1.78 7.40
CA SER A 107 23.83 -0.95 6.23
C SER A 107 23.64 -1.73 4.92
N LEU A 108 24.16 -2.97 4.85
CA LEU A 108 24.06 -3.83 3.66
C LEU A 108 22.62 -4.24 3.32
N LEU A 109 21.75 -4.36 4.33
CA LEU A 109 20.33 -4.64 4.14
C LEU A 109 19.48 -3.37 4.00
N ASN A 110 20.07 -2.19 4.17
CA ASN A 110 19.41 -0.89 4.23
C ASN A 110 18.27 -0.87 5.27
N VAL A 111 18.58 -1.31 6.50
CA VAL A 111 17.66 -1.36 7.66
C VAL A 111 18.34 -0.85 8.92
N LYS A 112 17.59 -0.78 10.03
CA LYS A 112 18.15 -0.46 11.35
C LYS A 112 18.79 -1.70 11.98
N PRO A 113 19.81 -1.56 12.85
CA PRO A 113 20.39 -2.69 13.59
C PRO A 113 19.36 -3.54 14.33
N ASP A 114 18.33 -2.93 14.94
CA ASP A 114 17.26 -3.66 15.62
C ASP A 114 16.44 -4.54 14.67
N THR A 115 16.30 -4.11 13.41
CA THR A 115 15.64 -4.89 12.36
C THR A 115 16.44 -6.17 12.04
N VAL A 116 17.77 -6.11 12.10
CA VAL A 116 18.64 -7.28 11.90
C VAL A 116 18.44 -8.31 13.02
N MET A 117 18.32 -7.86 14.28
CA MET A 117 18.02 -8.73 15.43
C MET A 117 16.63 -9.37 15.34
N GLU A 118 15.63 -8.65 14.83
CA GLU A 118 14.29 -9.21 14.64
C GLU A 118 14.24 -10.15 13.42
N LEU A 119 15.04 -9.89 12.37
CA LEU A 119 15.20 -10.80 11.25
C LEU A 119 15.85 -12.13 11.67
N SER A 120 16.82 -12.15 12.58
CA SER A 120 17.45 -13.40 13.04
C SER A 120 16.43 -14.32 13.73
N LYS A 121 15.59 -13.76 14.62
CA LYS A 121 14.50 -14.49 15.29
C LYS A 121 13.52 -15.10 14.30
N ARG A 122 13.15 -14.34 13.26
CA ARG A 122 12.14 -14.75 12.26
C ARG A 122 12.67 -15.72 11.20
N LEU A 123 13.97 -15.71 10.94
CA LEU A 123 14.63 -16.64 10.01
C LEU A 123 14.95 -18.00 10.66
N SER A 124 14.49 -18.23 11.90
CA SER A 124 14.77 -19.43 12.70
C SER A 124 16.27 -19.73 12.83
N LEU A 125 17.08 -18.67 12.92
CA LEU A 125 18.51 -18.77 13.20
C LEU A 125 18.64 -18.81 14.72
N ARG A 126 18.66 -20.02 15.30
CA ARG A 126 19.08 -20.26 16.69
C ARG A 126 20.58 -20.49 16.72
#